data_AF-A0A926TCZ5-F1
#
_entry.id   AF-A0A926TCZ5-F1
#
_cell.length_a   1.000
_cell.length_b   1.000
_cell.length_c   1.000
_cell.angle_alpha   90.00
_cell.angle_beta   90.00
_cell.angle_gamma   90.00
#
_symmetry.space_group_name_H-M   'P 1'
#
loop_
_entity.id
_entity.type
_entity.pdbx_description
1 polymer ?
#
loop_
_entity_poly.entity_id
_entity_poly.type
_entity_poly.pdbx_seq_one_letter_code
_entity_poly.pdbx_strand_id
1 'polypeptide(L)' 'MNPSQFDLDFQTLLASFSAISQLKGQLQQQFVLNRVAAFHGLPRAEFRRLYSIWLMEQTGGRSNG' A
#
# COMPACT_ATOMS: atom_id res chain seq x y z
N MET A 1 9.71 -2.90 -19.62
CA MET A 1 8.56 -3.46 -18.89
C MET A 1 7.44 -3.68 -19.88
N ASN A 2 6.83 -4.86 -19.89
CA ASN A 2 5.61 -5.11 -20.65
C ASN A 2 4.46 -4.35 -19.96
N PRO A 3 3.66 -3.52 -20.64
CA PRO A 3 2.59 -2.74 -19.99
C PRO A 3 1.68 -3.58 -19.09
N SER A 4 1.40 -4.82 -19.50
CA SER A 4 0.61 -5.77 -18.72
C SER A 4 1.25 -6.19 -17.40
N GLN A 5 2.58 -6.29 -17.33
CA GLN A 5 3.27 -6.67 -16.10
C GLN A 5 3.27 -5.53 -15.09
N PHE A 6 3.47 -4.30 -15.55
CA PHE A 6 3.38 -3.12 -14.69
C PHE A 6 1.98 -3.01 -14.06
N ASP A 7 0.93 -3.19 -14.86
CA ASP A 7 -0.44 -3.13 -14.36
C ASP A 7 -0.71 -4.22 -13.30
N LEU A 8 -0.20 -5.44 -13.51
CA LEU A 8 -0.33 -6.53 -12.54
C LEU A 8 0.42 -6.24 -11.23
N ASP A 9 1.65 -5.73 -11.32
CA ASP A 9 2.46 -5.36 -10.16
C ASP A 9 1.78 -4.23 -9.37
N PHE A 10 1.25 -3.23 -10.08
CA PHE A 10 0.52 -2.11 -9.50
C PHE A 10 -0.77 -2.56 -8.81
N GLN A 11 -1.58 -3.42 -9.43
CA GLN A 11 -2.79 -3.96 -8.79
C GLN A 11 -2.45 -4.79 -7.54
N THR A 12 -1.37 -5.56 -7.58
CA THR A 12 -0.88 -6.34 -6.43
C THR A 12 -0.43 -5.45 -5.28
N LEU A 13 0.21 -4.32 -5.59
CA LEU A 13 0.57 -3.28 -4.62
C LEU A 13 -0.67 -2.68 -3.93
N LEU A 14 -1.67 -2.26 -4.72
CA LEU A 14 -2.92 -1.71 -4.19
C LEU A 14 -3.69 -2.72 -3.33
N ALA A 15 -3.75 -3.99 -3.75
CA ALA A 15 -4.36 -5.06 -2.97
C ALA A 15 -3.66 -5.24 -1.61
N SER A 16 -2.33 -5.17 -1.58
CA SER A 16 -1.54 -5.23 -0.34
C SER A 16 -1.86 -4.07 0.60
N PHE A 17 -1.94 -2.84 0.07
CA PHE A 17 -2.31 -1.66 0.87
C PHE A 17 -3.72 -1.76 1.45
N SER A 18 -4.68 -2.21 0.63
CA SER A 18 -6.05 -2.46 1.09
C SER A 18 -6.08 -3.45 2.25
N ALA A 19 -5.42 -4.60 2.11
CA ALA A 19 -5.34 -5.63 3.16
C ALA A 19 -4.69 -5.10 4.45
N ILE A 20 -3.61 -4.31 4.33
CA ILE A 20 -2.94 -3.70 5.51
C ILE A 20 -3.88 -2.71 6.20
N SER A 21 -4.62 -1.89 5.46
CA SER A 21 -5.53 -0.89 6.05
C SER A 21 -6.68 -1.49 6.87
N GLN A 22 -7.06 -2.75 6.58
CA GLN A 22 -8.11 -3.46 7.30
C GLN A 22 -7.65 -4.03 8.65
N LEU A 23 -6.34 -4.05 8.92
CA LEU A 23 -5.81 -4.51 10.21
C LEU A 23 -6.18 -3.51 11.31
N LYS A 24 -6.71 -4.00 12.44
CA LYS A 24 -7.22 -3.13 13.52
C LYS A 24 -6.13 -2.47 14.37
N GLY A 25 -4.93 -3.05 14.43
CA GLY A 25 -3.84 -2.58 15.28
C GLY A 25 -2.82 -1.76 14.51
N GLN A 26 -2.53 -0.53 14.94
CA GLN A 26 -1.51 0.32 14.32
C GLN A 26 -0.12 -0.34 14.30
N LEU A 27 0.27 -1.01 15.39
CA LEU A 27 1.52 -1.76 15.45
C LEU A 27 1.54 -2.95 14.49
N GLN A 28 0.41 -3.64 14.36
CA GLN A 28 0.25 -4.76 13.42
C GLN A 28 0.35 -4.27 11.97
N GLN A 29 -0.29 -3.15 11.65
CA GLN A 29 -0.16 -2.49 10.34
C GLN A 29 1.30 -2.18 10.03
N GLN A 30 2.02 -1.51 10.94
CA GLN A 30 3.43 -1.17 10.75
C GLN A 30 4.33 -2.40 10.58
N PHE A 31 4.08 -3.46 11.35
CA PHE A 31 4.81 -4.71 11.23
C PHE A 31 4.62 -5.37 9.85
N VAL A 32 3.35 -5.51 9.43
CA VAL A 32 3.01 -6.12 8.13
C VAL A 32 3.53 -5.26 6.98
N LEU A 33 3.39 -3.93 7.05
CA LEU A 33 3.88 -2.98 6.06
C LEU A 33 5.39 -3.13 5.83
N ASN A 34 6.18 -3.28 6.89
CA ASN A 34 7.63 -3.48 6.79
C ASN A 34 8.03 -4.87 6.25
N ARG A 35 7.22 -5.90 6.51
CA ARG A 35 7.43 -7.25 5.95
C ARG A 35 7.09 -7.30 4.47
N VAL A 36 5.99 -6.67 4.08
CA VAL A 36 5.45 -6.81 2.73
C VAL A 36 6.26 -6.04 1.69
N ALA A 37 6.96 -4.97 2.08
CA ALA A 37 7.83 -4.19 1.19
C ALA A 37 8.81 -5.05 0.36
N ALA A 38 9.38 -6.10 0.96
CA ALA A 38 10.33 -6.99 0.27
C ALA A 38 9.68 -7.82 -0.83
N PHE A 39 8.40 -8.19 -0.71
CA PHE A 39 7.67 -8.93 -1.76
C PHE A 39 7.42 -8.07 -3.00
N HIS A 40 7.37 -6.75 -2.83
CA HIS A 40 7.23 -5.79 -3.93
C HIS A 40 8.57 -5.30 -4.46
N GLY A 41 9.70 -5.81 -3.93
CA GLY A 41 11.03 -5.33 -4.31
C GLY A 41 11.30 -3.86 -3.94
N LEU A 42 10.51 -3.29 -3.02
CA LEU A 42 10.60 -1.88 -2.65
C LEU A 42 11.37 -1.68 -1.34
N PRO A 43 12.20 -0.62 -1.23
CA PRO A 43 12.75 -0.20 0.05
C PRO A 43 11.62 0.06 1.05
N ARG A 44 11.80 -0.37 2.30
CA ARG A 44 10.79 -0.18 3.37
C ARG A 44 10.38 1.28 3.55
N ALA A 45 11.30 2.23 3.35
CA ALA A 45 11.00 3.65 3.45
C ALA A 45 10.06 4.12 2.32
N GLU A 46 10.30 3.65 1.10
CA GLU A 46 9.51 3.98 -0.08
C GLU A 46 8.12 3.33 -0.02
N PHE A 47 8.05 2.04 0.35
CA PHE A 47 6.79 1.33 0.54
C PHE A 47 5.89 2.01 1.58
N ARG A 48 6.47 2.47 2.70
CA ARG A 48 5.75 3.24 3.72
C ARG A 48 5.23 4.57 3.18
N ARG A 49 6.05 5.29 2.40
CA ARG A 49 5.64 6.56 1.78
C ARG A 49 4.47 6.37 0.82
N LEU A 50 4.53 5.35 -0.05
CA LEU A 50 3.45 5.02 -0.99
C LEU A 50 2.16 4.64 -0.25
N TYR A 51 2.26 3.83 0.80
CA TYR A 51 1.12 3.49 1.63
C TYR A 51 0.46 4.71 2.29
N SER A 52 1.26 5.66 2.80
CA SER A 52 0.75 6.90 3.38
C SER A 52 0.02 7.77 2.35
N ILE A 53 0.56 7.91 1.14
CA ILE A 53 -0.09 8.65 0.04
C ILE A 53 -1.42 7.98 -0.31
N TRP A 54 -1.41 6.68 -0.56
CA TRP A 54 -2.62 5.90 -0.86
C TRP A 54 -3.67 6.04 0.24
N LEU A 55 -3.27 5.93 1.51
CA LEU A 55 -4.19 6.06 2.63
C LEU A 55 -4.82 7.46 2.67
N MET A 56 -4.03 8.51 2.42
CA MET A 56 -4.53 9.89 2.33
C MET A 56 -5.57 10.05 1.21
N GLU A 57 -5.34 9.46 0.04
CA GLU A 57 -6.30 9.49 -1.08
C GLU A 57 -7.62 8.79 -0.71
N GLN A 58 -7.54 7.63 -0.03
CA GLN A 58 -8.71 6.88 0.41
C GLN A 58 -9.52 7.60 1.49
N THR A 59 -8.84 8.33 2.40
CA THR A 59 -9.50 9.08 3.48
C THR A 59 -9.93 10.48 3.06
N GLY A 60 -9.20 11.11 2.14
CA GLY A 60 -9.45 12.47 1.64
C GLY A 60 -10.54 12.55 0.57
N GLY A 61 -10.88 11.44 -0.08
CA GLY A 61 -11.97 11.37 -1.07
C GLY A 61 -13.39 11.41 -0.51
N ARG A 62 -13.58 11.48 0.83
CA ARG A 62 -14.92 11.50 1.48
C ARG A 62 -15.41 12.87 1.95
N SER A 63 -14.70 13.97 1.63
CA SER A 63 -15.05 15.31 2.12
C SER A 63 -15.76 16.21 1.09
N ASN A 64 -16.21 15.70 -0.04
CA ASN A 64 -17.08 16.43 -0.98
C ASN A 64 -18.29 15.56 -1.37
N GLY A 65 -19.43 15.79 -0.71
CA GLY A 65 -20.71 15.14 -0.98
C GLY A 65 -21.70 15.37 0.15
#